data_AF-A0A2K1STY3-F1
#
_entry.id   AF-A0A2K1STY3-F1
#
_cell.length_a   1.000
_cell.length_b   1.000
_cell.length_c   1.000
_cell.angle_alpha   90.00
_cell.angle_beta   90.00
_cell.angle_gamma   90.00
#
_symmetry.space_group_name_H-M   'P 1'
#
loop_
_entity.id
_entity.type
_entity.pdbx_description
1 polymer ?
#
loop_
_entity_poly.entity_id
_entity_poly.type
_entity_poly.pdbx_seq_one_letter_code
_entity_poly.pdbx_strand_id
1 'polypeptide(L)'
;MKICYKMIATCFACLLIANGLVNVAYADNNSGVTTQESSFVKVRNYIAFQGERFRLLDTFQDPNSAKQNFLSKHFSVINKAKKSYSLPELTEKTATIYKSILSQEDEKNTLRTDATESVEFLDWYENRSENDAILAELEKINKQISNGFLSKEEGIENAYLLLPTLPENHNDKPYYADRSLGINVSAAKKYAAKYAVKPNPKYGYKKRGWWIWERDEDCTNFASQILYAGGVSMDMYNNPSKGWWWKAQNDTSISWVNANTFKNYMGSGYNTKHWKQLVHSVADGDFIGVDYNQDGEVDHIGFVYQKGRDGLKIAQHSTNYLAWDGGWPKHDGKAIYYRVRR
;
A
#
# COMPACT_ATOMS: atom_id res chain seq x y z
N MET A 1 -23.41 58.94 0.88
CA MET A 1 -23.80 57.53 0.64
C MET A 1 -22.57 56.65 0.88
N LYS A 2 -22.39 56.19 2.12
CA LYS A 2 -21.35 55.24 2.55
C LYS A 2 -22.00 54.42 3.67
N ILE A 3 -22.25 53.14 3.43
CA ILE A 3 -22.82 52.22 4.42
C ILE A 3 -21.65 51.40 4.96
N CYS A 4 -21.30 51.66 6.23
CA CYS A 4 -20.45 50.79 7.03
C CYS A 4 -21.30 49.65 7.57
N TYR A 5 -20.94 48.40 7.29
CA TYR A 5 -21.39 47.26 8.09
C TYR A 5 -20.22 46.79 8.98
N LYS A 6 -20.43 46.94 10.28
CA LYS A 6 -19.64 46.32 11.34
C LYS A 6 -19.80 44.80 11.24
N MET A 7 -18.71 44.07 11.07
CA MET A 7 -18.70 42.62 11.28
C MET A 7 -18.78 42.34 12.78
N ILE A 8 -19.85 41.67 13.19
CA ILE A 8 -20.02 41.07 14.51
C ILE A 8 -19.16 39.81 14.54
N ALA A 9 -18.12 39.82 15.38
CA ALA A 9 -17.38 38.62 15.74
C ALA A 9 -18.27 37.74 16.61
N THR A 10 -18.71 36.60 16.09
CA THR A 10 -19.39 35.56 16.87
C THR A 10 -18.38 34.49 17.22
N CYS A 11 -18.02 34.41 18.50
CA CYS A 11 -17.25 33.31 19.08
C CYS A 11 -17.97 31.98 18.83
N PHE A 12 -17.38 31.10 18.03
CA PHE A 12 -17.70 29.68 18.10
C PHE A 12 -16.79 29.05 19.15
N ALA A 13 -17.37 28.77 20.30
CA ALA A 13 -16.82 27.87 21.29
C ALA A 13 -16.77 26.46 20.67
N CYS A 14 -15.57 26.00 20.29
CA CYS A 14 -15.37 24.60 19.96
C CYS A 14 -15.38 23.79 21.26
N LEU A 15 -16.42 22.96 21.41
CA LEU A 15 -16.42 21.83 22.33
C LEU A 15 -15.14 21.00 22.08
N LEU A 16 -14.22 21.04 23.04
CA LEU A 16 -13.18 20.03 23.20
C LEU A 16 -13.87 18.72 23.54
N ILE A 17 -14.14 17.89 22.53
CA ILE A 17 -14.30 16.46 22.76
C ILE A 17 -12.89 15.95 23.07
N ALA A 18 -12.63 15.79 24.36
CA ALA A 18 -11.50 15.04 24.85
C ALA A 18 -11.65 13.59 24.36
N ASN A 19 -11.10 13.30 23.19
CA ASN A 19 -10.81 11.92 22.82
C ASN A 19 -9.70 11.47 23.76
N GLY A 20 -10.10 10.71 24.78
CA GLY A 20 -9.18 9.99 25.64
C GLY A 20 -8.23 9.21 24.76
N LEU A 21 -6.95 9.59 24.81
CA LEU A 21 -5.86 8.75 24.36
C LEU A 21 -5.89 7.50 25.22
N VAL A 22 -6.57 6.46 24.74
CA VAL A 22 -6.30 5.11 25.21
C VAL A 22 -4.96 4.76 24.58
N ASN A 23 -3.88 5.04 25.31
CA ASN A 23 -2.59 4.39 25.08
C ASN A 23 -2.82 2.91 25.35
N VAL A 24 -3.22 2.16 24.33
CA VAL A 24 -3.09 0.70 24.35
C VAL A 24 -1.60 0.45 24.14
N ALA A 25 -0.88 0.33 25.25
CA ALA A 25 0.44 -0.27 25.23
C ALA A 25 0.26 -1.72 24.74
N TYR A 26 0.55 -1.96 23.46
CA TYR A 26 0.79 -3.31 22.99
C TYR A 26 2.05 -3.78 23.73
N ALA A 27 1.87 -4.76 24.61
CA ALA A 27 2.99 -5.39 25.30
C ALA A 27 3.84 -6.11 24.25
N ASP A 28 5.04 -5.59 24.01
CA ASP A 28 6.13 -6.26 23.26
C ASP A 28 6.40 -7.62 23.90
N ASN A 29 5.83 -8.69 23.36
CA ASN A 29 6.10 -10.05 23.82
C ASN A 29 6.50 -10.93 22.63
N ASN A 30 7.78 -10.74 22.23
CA ASN A 30 8.68 -11.59 21.45
C ASN A 30 9.28 -10.92 20.20
N SER A 31 10.02 -9.84 20.41
CA SER A 31 11.04 -9.37 19.47
C SER A 31 12.30 -10.22 19.60
N GLY A 32 12.63 -11.01 18.58
CA GLY A 32 13.79 -11.91 18.62
C GLY A 32 14.38 -12.17 17.23
N VAL A 33 15.69 -11.97 17.16
CA VAL A 33 16.61 -12.05 16.00
C VAL A 33 16.84 -10.71 15.30
N THR A 34 18.06 -10.23 15.52
CA THR A 34 18.69 -9.07 14.93
C THR A 34 19.32 -9.46 13.58
N THR A 35 18.88 -8.90 12.46
CA THR A 35 19.56 -9.09 11.17
C THR A 35 20.40 -7.86 10.84
N GLN A 36 21.72 -8.08 10.70
CA GLN A 36 22.69 -7.04 10.39
C GLN A 36 22.97 -7.02 8.88
N GLU A 37 22.01 -6.57 8.09
CA GLU A 37 22.18 -6.42 6.62
C GLU A 37 22.23 -4.95 6.16
N SER A 38 22.06 -3.98 7.06
CA SER A 38 22.26 -2.56 6.77
C SER A 38 22.98 -1.88 7.93
N SER A 39 23.37 -0.60 7.77
CA SER A 39 23.91 0.23 8.87
C SER A 39 22.94 0.42 10.04
N PHE A 40 21.75 -0.18 9.98
CA PHE A 40 20.70 -0.05 10.96
C PHE A 40 20.31 -1.42 11.49
N VAL A 41 20.16 -1.49 12.81
CA VAL A 41 19.64 -2.67 13.48
C VAL A 41 18.12 -2.69 13.37
N LYS A 42 17.57 -3.77 12.83
CA LYS A 42 16.12 -4.02 12.73
C LYS A 42 15.68 -5.06 13.74
N VAL A 43 14.42 -4.96 14.14
CA VAL A 43 13.73 -5.83 15.08
C VAL A 43 12.61 -6.54 14.35
N ARG A 44 12.57 -7.87 14.46
CA ARG A 44 11.47 -8.68 13.96
C ARG A 44 10.26 -8.58 14.89
N ASN A 45 9.09 -8.38 14.30
CA ASN A 45 7.85 -8.21 15.04
C ASN A 45 6.88 -9.37 14.78
N TYR A 46 6.10 -9.71 15.80
CA TYR A 46 5.11 -10.79 15.74
C TYR A 46 3.86 -10.42 16.55
N ILE A 47 2.73 -11.00 16.18
CA ILE A 47 1.48 -10.91 16.94
C ILE A 47 0.88 -12.30 17.15
N ALA A 48 0.36 -12.55 18.34
CA ALA A 48 -0.50 -13.70 18.60
C ALA A 48 -1.95 -13.31 18.30
N PHE A 49 -2.63 -14.04 17.42
CA PHE A 49 -3.99 -13.76 17.02
C PHE A 49 -4.78 -15.06 16.93
N GLN A 50 -5.84 -15.19 17.74
CA GLN A 50 -6.72 -16.37 17.73
C GLN A 50 -5.95 -17.71 17.86
N GLY A 51 -4.87 -17.74 18.63
CA GLY A 51 -4.04 -18.95 18.83
C GLY A 51 -3.02 -19.22 17.72
N GLU A 52 -3.01 -18.42 16.65
CA GLU A 52 -1.96 -18.39 15.64
C GLU A 52 -0.90 -17.34 15.99
N ARG A 53 0.29 -17.48 15.40
CA ARG A 53 1.36 -16.48 15.49
C ARG A 53 1.67 -15.97 14.09
N PHE A 54 1.50 -14.68 13.88
CA PHE A 54 1.78 -14.01 12.62
C PHE A 54 3.02 -13.13 12.71
N ARG A 55 3.77 -13.07 11.60
CA ARG A 55 4.90 -12.17 11.42
C ARG A 55 4.38 -10.80 10.93
N LEU A 56 4.89 -9.75 11.54
CA LEU A 56 4.68 -8.36 11.17
C LEU A 56 5.94 -7.80 10.49
N LEU A 57 5.86 -6.58 9.96
CA LEU A 57 7.00 -5.93 9.30
C LEU A 57 8.12 -5.69 10.31
N ASP A 58 9.38 -5.90 9.90
CA ASP A 58 10.52 -5.57 10.76
C ASP A 58 10.63 -4.04 10.88
N THR A 59 10.98 -3.55 12.08
CA THR A 59 11.10 -2.11 12.37
C THR A 59 12.50 -1.75 12.83
N PHE A 60 12.93 -0.50 12.69
CA PHE A 60 14.19 -0.05 13.29
C PHE A 60 14.17 -0.17 14.82
N GLN A 61 15.26 -0.70 15.39
CA GLN A 61 15.42 -0.76 16.84
C GLN A 61 15.50 0.64 17.46
N ASP A 62 16.24 1.54 16.80
CA ASP A 62 16.32 2.96 17.15
C ASP A 62 15.94 3.82 15.92
N PRO A 63 14.64 4.14 15.77
CA PRO A 63 14.16 4.93 14.62
C PRO A 63 14.72 6.36 14.63
N ASN A 64 15.09 6.91 15.79
CA ASN A 64 15.64 8.28 15.85
C ASN A 64 17.07 8.31 15.31
N SER A 65 17.92 7.38 15.77
CA SER A 65 19.28 7.24 15.25
C SER A 65 19.28 6.87 13.75
N ALA A 66 18.37 5.99 13.33
CA ALA A 66 18.20 5.63 11.93
C ALA A 66 17.89 6.87 11.06
N LYS A 67 16.89 7.66 11.48
CA LYS A 67 16.53 8.93 10.81
C LYS A 67 17.69 9.92 10.80
N GLN A 68 18.41 10.10 11.90
CA GLN A 68 19.53 11.05 11.96
C GLN A 68 20.66 10.65 10.98
N ASN A 69 21.03 9.37 10.95
CA ASN A 69 22.04 8.88 10.02
C ASN A 69 21.59 9.04 8.57
N PHE A 70 20.33 8.69 8.26
CA PHE A 70 19.75 8.89 6.94
C PHE A 70 19.79 10.36 6.53
N LEU A 71 19.31 11.27 7.38
CA LEU A 71 19.33 12.70 7.09
C LEU A 71 20.75 13.26 6.94
N SER A 72 21.76 12.70 7.59
CA SER A 72 23.15 13.14 7.39
C SER A 72 23.64 13.02 5.95
N LYS A 73 23.02 12.13 5.15
CA LYS A 73 23.35 11.87 3.74
C LYS A 73 22.28 12.40 2.77
N HIS A 74 21.01 12.32 3.16
CA HIS A 74 19.86 12.59 2.28
C HIS A 74 19.08 13.87 2.65
N PHE A 75 19.62 14.74 3.50
CA PHE A 75 18.94 15.97 3.95
C PHE A 75 18.42 16.81 2.77
N SER A 76 19.20 16.95 1.69
CA SER A 76 18.83 17.79 0.55
C SER A 76 17.50 17.36 -0.10
N VAL A 77 17.36 16.06 -0.38
CA VAL A 77 16.16 15.48 -1.00
C VAL A 77 14.94 15.64 -0.10
N ILE A 78 15.08 15.25 1.16
CA ILE A 78 13.98 15.32 2.14
C ILE A 78 13.57 16.77 2.38
N ASN A 79 14.52 17.69 2.54
CA ASN A 79 14.23 19.10 2.75
C ASN A 79 13.61 19.76 1.50
N LYS A 80 14.02 19.35 0.30
CA LYS A 80 13.39 19.79 -0.94
C LYS A 80 11.93 19.33 -0.99
N ALA A 81 11.66 18.04 -0.81
CA ALA A 81 10.29 17.51 -0.77
C ALA A 81 9.45 18.21 0.31
N LYS A 82 10.00 18.37 1.51
CA LYS A 82 9.36 19.08 2.61
C LYS A 82 8.96 20.50 2.23
N LYS A 83 9.86 21.28 1.63
CA LYS A 83 9.58 22.68 1.25
C LYS A 83 8.62 22.77 0.07
N SER A 84 8.88 22.01 -1.00
CA SER A 84 8.08 22.03 -2.23
C SER A 84 6.63 21.64 -1.99
N TYR A 85 6.40 20.71 -1.07
CA TYR A 85 5.06 20.20 -0.76
C TYR A 85 4.58 20.57 0.64
N SER A 86 5.25 21.52 1.31
CA SER A 86 4.98 22.04 2.67
C SER A 86 4.88 20.99 3.80
N LEU A 87 5.42 19.78 3.63
CA LEU A 87 5.19 18.62 4.49
C LEU A 87 5.50 18.84 5.99
N PRO A 88 4.83 18.08 6.89
CA PRO A 88 5.21 18.03 8.30
C PRO A 88 6.62 17.44 8.48
N GLU A 89 7.16 17.51 9.70
CA GLU A 89 8.44 16.85 10.01
C GLU A 89 8.43 15.36 9.67
N LEU A 90 9.59 14.84 9.25
CA LEU A 90 9.77 13.42 9.01
C LEU A 90 9.79 12.64 10.34
N THR A 91 8.84 11.72 10.46
CA THR A 91 8.61 10.78 11.55
C THR A 91 8.09 9.46 10.97
N GLU A 92 8.07 8.38 11.75
CA GLU A 92 7.51 7.10 11.30
C GLU A 92 6.06 7.26 10.79
N LYS A 93 5.28 8.18 11.36
CA LYS A 93 3.87 8.45 10.96
C LYS A 93 3.72 9.29 9.69
N THR A 94 4.76 9.99 9.28
CA THR A 94 4.72 10.90 8.12
C THR A 94 5.56 10.39 6.96
N ALA A 95 6.34 9.32 7.17
CA ALA A 95 7.24 8.72 6.20
C ALA A 95 6.55 8.36 4.88
N THR A 96 5.34 7.78 4.93
CA THR A 96 4.54 7.43 3.73
C THR A 96 4.26 8.60 2.81
N ILE A 97 4.04 9.79 3.36
CA ILE A 97 3.78 10.99 2.56
C ILE A 97 5.05 11.39 1.78
N TYR A 98 6.22 11.27 2.42
CA TYR A 98 7.50 11.50 1.76
C TYR A 98 7.79 10.39 0.73
N LYS A 99 7.57 9.11 1.09
CA LYS A 99 7.76 7.95 0.20
C LYS A 99 6.94 8.11 -1.08
N SER A 100 5.66 8.43 -0.95
CA SER A 100 4.74 8.60 -2.08
C SER A 100 5.18 9.73 -3.03
N ILE A 101 5.60 10.88 -2.50
CA ILE A 101 6.11 12.00 -3.32
C ILE A 101 7.37 11.58 -4.08
N LEU A 102 8.37 11.06 -3.36
CA LEU A 102 9.66 10.75 -3.97
C LEU A 102 9.54 9.62 -4.99
N SER A 103 8.67 8.63 -4.73
CA SER A 103 8.35 7.57 -5.70
C SER A 103 7.75 8.16 -6.97
N GLN A 104 6.74 9.04 -6.86
CA GLN A 104 6.12 9.67 -8.04
C GLN A 104 7.09 10.58 -8.82
N GLU A 105 8.03 11.24 -8.14
CA GLU A 105 9.08 12.05 -8.78
C GLU A 105 10.15 11.19 -9.46
N ASP A 106 10.45 10.01 -8.90
CA ASP A 106 11.34 9.00 -9.50
C ASP A 106 10.70 8.36 -10.74
N GLU A 107 9.40 8.00 -10.68
CA GLU A 107 8.64 7.50 -11.85
C GLU A 107 8.65 8.52 -13.01
N LYS A 108 8.56 9.82 -12.70
CA LYS A 108 8.65 10.91 -13.69
C LYS A 108 10.08 11.17 -14.16
N ASN A 109 11.06 10.41 -13.68
CA ASN A 109 12.49 10.50 -14.01
C ASN A 109 13.07 11.90 -13.71
N THR A 110 12.53 12.58 -12.68
CA THR A 110 12.95 13.95 -12.31
C THR A 110 14.07 14.01 -11.26
N LEU A 111 14.40 12.89 -10.60
CA LEU A 111 15.44 12.77 -9.58
C LEU A 111 16.18 11.44 -9.74
N ARG A 112 17.36 11.45 -10.37
CA ARG A 112 18.13 10.22 -10.65
C ARG A 112 19.12 9.96 -9.51
N THR A 113 18.95 8.85 -8.79
CA THR A 113 19.80 8.22 -7.75
C THR A 113 19.54 8.58 -6.28
N ASP A 114 19.32 9.84 -5.91
CA ASP A 114 19.12 10.23 -4.50
C ASP A 114 17.70 9.92 -3.96
N ALA A 115 16.71 9.93 -4.85
CA ALA A 115 15.33 9.59 -4.53
C ALA A 115 15.15 8.09 -4.24
N THR A 116 15.80 7.19 -4.99
CA THR A 116 15.63 5.74 -4.82
C THR A 116 16.06 5.26 -3.43
N GLU A 117 17.27 5.62 -2.97
CA GLU A 117 17.73 5.26 -1.61
C GLU A 117 16.87 5.91 -0.53
N SER A 118 16.32 7.10 -0.81
CA SER A 118 15.38 7.76 0.09
C SER A 118 14.05 7.02 0.18
N VAL A 119 13.50 6.55 -0.94
CA VAL A 119 12.30 5.72 -0.98
C VAL A 119 12.54 4.43 -0.20
N GLU A 120 13.63 3.71 -0.48
CA GLU A 120 14.00 2.48 0.24
C GLU A 120 14.08 2.69 1.76
N PHE A 121 14.70 3.78 2.22
CA PHE A 121 14.76 4.08 3.66
C PHE A 121 13.38 4.42 4.25
N LEU A 122 12.62 5.28 3.56
CA LEU A 122 11.32 5.74 4.04
C LEU A 122 10.31 4.60 4.13
N ASP A 123 10.41 3.65 3.22
CA ASP A 123 9.67 2.40 3.21
C ASP A 123 9.93 1.59 4.49
N TRP A 124 11.19 1.34 4.83
CA TRP A 124 11.51 0.73 6.13
C TRP A 124 11.09 1.57 7.34
N TYR A 125 11.10 2.90 7.20
CA TYR A 125 10.81 3.83 8.29
C TYR A 125 9.32 3.94 8.61
N GLU A 126 8.42 3.63 7.68
CA GLU A 126 6.98 3.63 7.91
C GLU A 126 6.44 2.33 8.53
N ASN A 127 7.21 1.24 8.53
CA ASN A 127 6.78 -0.09 8.99
C ASN A 127 6.14 -0.11 10.38
N ARG A 128 6.54 0.78 11.30
CA ARG A 128 5.87 0.90 12.59
C ARG A 128 4.42 1.38 12.43
N SER A 129 4.19 2.39 11.60
CA SER A 129 2.86 2.91 11.30
C SER A 129 2.01 1.90 10.54
N GLU A 130 2.61 1.09 9.67
CA GLU A 130 1.90 0.02 8.96
C GLU A 130 1.53 -1.14 9.89
N ASN A 131 2.45 -1.56 10.77
CA ASN A 131 2.14 -2.52 11.83
C ASN A 131 1.01 -2.02 12.74
N ASP A 132 1.02 -0.74 13.14
CA ASP A 132 -0.06 -0.14 13.92
C ASP A 132 -1.41 -0.23 13.19
N ALA A 133 -1.43 -0.03 11.86
CA ALA A 133 -2.63 -0.16 11.03
C ALA A 133 -3.12 -1.61 10.95
N ILE A 134 -2.22 -2.57 10.76
CA ILE A 134 -2.54 -4.01 10.78
C ILE A 134 -3.14 -4.40 12.13
N LEU A 135 -2.50 -4.02 13.23
CA LEU A 135 -2.97 -4.32 14.59
C LEU A 135 -4.36 -3.74 14.85
N ALA A 136 -4.64 -2.51 14.39
CA ALA A 136 -5.95 -1.90 14.52
C ALA A 136 -7.04 -2.68 13.75
N GLU A 137 -6.74 -3.20 12.56
CA GLU A 137 -7.67 -4.05 11.80
C GLU A 137 -7.88 -5.42 12.45
N LEU A 138 -6.81 -6.04 12.96
CA LEU A 138 -6.92 -7.30 13.72
C LEU A 138 -7.78 -7.12 14.98
N GLU A 139 -7.67 -5.99 15.66
CA GLU A 139 -8.53 -5.69 16.82
C GLU A 139 -10.02 -5.61 16.42
N LYS A 140 -10.34 -5.01 15.27
CA LYS A 140 -11.71 -4.99 14.74
C LYS A 140 -12.22 -6.40 14.45
N ILE A 141 -11.39 -7.26 13.86
CA ILE A 141 -11.75 -8.66 13.63
C ILE A 141 -11.97 -9.39 14.96
N ASN A 142 -11.10 -9.21 15.96
CA ASN A 142 -11.28 -9.79 17.30
C ASN A 142 -12.61 -9.39 17.94
N LYS A 143 -13.01 -8.12 17.79
CA LYS A 143 -14.32 -7.63 18.27
C LYS A 143 -15.48 -8.32 17.54
N GLN A 144 -15.37 -8.52 16.23
CA GLN A 144 -16.40 -9.24 15.46
C GLN A 144 -16.52 -10.71 15.88
N ILE A 145 -15.39 -11.40 16.14
CA ILE A 145 -15.40 -12.77 16.67
C ILE A 145 -16.06 -12.81 18.05
N SER A 146 -15.66 -11.91 18.94
CA SER A 146 -16.17 -11.85 20.32
C SER A 146 -17.69 -11.59 20.36
N ASN A 147 -18.19 -10.83 19.39
CA ASN A 147 -19.61 -10.53 19.23
C ASN A 147 -20.38 -11.61 18.44
N GLY A 148 -19.73 -12.69 18.01
CA GLY A 148 -20.35 -13.78 17.26
C GLY A 148 -20.69 -13.46 15.80
N PHE A 149 -20.15 -12.37 15.24
CA PHE A 149 -20.35 -12.01 13.83
C PHE A 149 -19.41 -12.75 12.87
N LEU A 150 -18.30 -13.28 13.38
CA LEU A 150 -17.36 -14.11 12.64
C LEU A 150 -17.02 -15.35 13.46
N SER A 151 -16.81 -16.48 12.78
CA SER A 151 -16.13 -17.61 13.40
C SER A 151 -14.65 -17.29 13.63
N LYS A 152 -14.00 -18.10 14.46
CA LYS A 152 -12.55 -18.01 14.69
C LYS A 152 -11.77 -18.22 13.39
N GLU A 153 -12.19 -19.22 12.62
CA GLU A 153 -11.60 -19.61 11.34
C GLU A 153 -11.74 -18.48 10.31
N GLU A 154 -12.93 -17.89 10.17
CA GLU A 154 -13.14 -16.74 9.28
C GLU A 154 -12.30 -15.52 9.72
N GLY A 155 -12.12 -15.33 11.02
CA GLY A 155 -11.28 -14.28 11.56
C GLY A 155 -9.80 -14.47 11.19
N ILE A 156 -9.29 -15.70 11.29
CA ILE A 156 -7.93 -16.06 10.88
C ILE A 156 -7.75 -15.89 9.36
N GLU A 157 -8.73 -16.32 8.55
CA GLU A 157 -8.72 -16.10 7.11
C GLU A 157 -8.64 -14.61 6.75
N ASN A 158 -9.46 -13.76 7.39
CA ASN A 158 -9.41 -12.31 7.17
C ASN A 158 -8.06 -11.71 7.61
N ALA A 159 -7.44 -12.25 8.67
CA ALA A 159 -6.12 -11.80 9.12
C ALA A 159 -5.06 -12.03 8.03
N TYR A 160 -5.04 -13.17 7.34
CA TYR A 160 -4.07 -13.46 6.27
C TYR A 160 -4.07 -12.43 5.13
N LEU A 161 -5.21 -11.79 4.87
CA LEU A 161 -5.29 -10.72 3.87
C LEU A 161 -4.47 -9.48 4.28
N LEU A 162 -4.48 -9.14 5.57
CA LEU A 162 -3.91 -7.92 6.14
C LEU A 162 -2.40 -8.01 6.40
N LEU A 163 -1.88 -9.24 6.53
CA LEU A 163 -0.50 -9.46 6.93
C LEU A 163 0.49 -9.15 5.81
N PRO A 164 1.74 -8.78 6.14
CA PRO A 164 2.79 -8.65 5.15
C PRO A 164 3.05 -10.00 4.46
N THR A 165 3.45 -9.94 3.19
CA THR A 165 3.85 -11.08 2.38
C THR A 165 5.21 -11.62 2.85
N LEU A 166 5.18 -12.45 3.88
CA LEU A 166 6.37 -13.06 4.46
C LEU A 166 6.22 -14.59 4.49
N PRO A 167 7.31 -15.36 4.29
CA PRO A 167 7.25 -16.81 4.28
C PRO A 167 6.56 -17.42 5.51
N GLU A 168 6.75 -16.81 6.68
CA GLU A 168 6.15 -17.24 7.95
C GLU A 168 4.63 -17.05 8.01
N ASN A 169 4.07 -16.16 7.19
CA ASN A 169 2.63 -15.91 7.14
C ASN A 169 1.91 -16.82 6.14
N HIS A 170 2.63 -17.51 5.24
CA HIS A 170 2.04 -18.42 4.26
C HIS A 170 0.89 -17.81 3.40
N ASN A 171 0.93 -16.50 3.15
CA ASN A 171 -0.08 -15.71 2.44
C ASN A 171 0.30 -15.41 0.97
N ASP A 172 1.10 -16.28 0.36
CA ASP A 172 1.44 -16.26 -1.06
C ASP A 172 0.39 -16.95 -1.94
N LYS A 173 -0.44 -17.79 -1.33
CA LYS A 173 -1.56 -18.49 -1.95
C LYS A 173 -2.76 -17.55 -2.18
N PRO A 174 -3.57 -17.79 -3.23
CA PRO A 174 -4.81 -17.04 -3.43
C PRO A 174 -5.75 -17.24 -2.24
N TYR A 175 -6.48 -16.18 -1.87
CA TYR A 175 -7.54 -16.30 -0.88
C TYR A 175 -8.68 -17.21 -1.37
N TYR A 176 -9.03 -17.12 -2.66
CA TYR A 176 -9.93 -18.05 -3.34
C TYR A 176 -9.25 -18.72 -4.54
N ALA A 177 -8.95 -20.01 -4.42
CA ALA A 177 -8.16 -20.76 -5.41
C ALA A 177 -8.73 -20.76 -6.84
N ASP A 178 -10.06 -20.71 -6.96
CA ASP A 178 -10.79 -20.88 -8.23
C ASP A 178 -11.04 -19.58 -9.01
N ARG A 179 -10.74 -18.41 -8.44
CA ARG A 179 -11.09 -17.12 -9.06
C ARG A 179 -10.28 -16.76 -10.30
N SER A 180 -9.16 -17.44 -10.57
CA SER A 180 -8.32 -17.10 -11.73
C SER A 180 -8.78 -17.66 -13.07
N LEU A 181 -9.98 -18.22 -13.13
CA LEU A 181 -10.56 -18.86 -14.32
C LEU A 181 -11.73 -18.02 -14.83
N GLY A 182 -11.47 -16.84 -15.42
CA GLY A 182 -12.58 -16.09 -16.03
C GLY A 182 -12.38 -14.67 -16.51
N ILE A 183 -11.24 -14.02 -16.30
CA ILE A 183 -11.08 -12.63 -16.75
C ILE A 183 -11.12 -12.52 -18.29
N ASN A 184 -12.01 -11.69 -18.80
CA ASN A 184 -12.02 -11.25 -20.19
C ASN A 184 -10.93 -10.20 -20.40
N VAL A 185 -9.74 -10.67 -20.82
CA VAL A 185 -8.56 -9.83 -21.05
C VAL A 185 -8.83 -8.69 -22.05
N SER A 186 -9.67 -8.92 -23.07
CA SER A 186 -10.02 -7.87 -24.04
C SER A 186 -10.83 -6.74 -23.39
N ALA A 187 -11.82 -7.07 -22.54
CA ALA A 187 -12.60 -6.10 -21.80
C ALA A 187 -11.74 -5.33 -20.77
N ALA A 188 -10.87 -6.05 -20.05
CA ALA A 188 -9.91 -5.45 -19.12
C ALA A 188 -8.98 -4.45 -19.83
N LYS A 189 -8.37 -4.84 -20.98
CA LYS A 189 -7.54 -3.94 -21.79
C LYS A 189 -8.32 -2.73 -22.29
N LYS A 190 -9.56 -2.91 -22.77
CA LYS A 190 -10.41 -1.80 -23.20
C LYS A 190 -10.68 -0.81 -22.06
N TYR A 191 -10.92 -1.32 -20.85
CA TYR A 191 -11.10 -0.48 -19.67
C TYR A 191 -9.81 0.28 -19.32
N ALA A 192 -8.68 -0.44 -19.26
CA ALA A 192 -7.37 0.14 -18.96
C ALA A 192 -7.03 1.27 -19.95
N ALA A 193 -7.17 1.04 -21.26
CA ALA A 193 -6.91 2.06 -22.29
C ALA A 193 -7.82 3.29 -22.15
N LYS A 194 -9.05 3.11 -21.68
CA LYS A 194 -10.00 4.21 -21.51
C LYS A 194 -9.67 5.10 -20.31
N TYR A 195 -9.18 4.52 -19.21
CA TYR A 195 -9.11 5.20 -17.92
C TYR A 195 -7.70 5.42 -17.37
N ALA A 196 -6.66 4.78 -17.94
CA ALA A 196 -5.29 4.87 -17.42
C ALA A 196 -4.73 6.30 -17.30
N VAL A 197 -5.14 7.21 -18.19
CA VAL A 197 -4.68 8.62 -18.16
C VAL A 197 -5.68 9.54 -17.47
N LYS A 198 -6.97 9.19 -17.52
CA LYS A 198 -8.05 9.97 -16.91
C LYS A 198 -8.89 9.03 -16.03
N PRO A 199 -8.75 9.11 -14.70
CA PRO A 199 -9.45 8.22 -13.79
C PRO A 199 -10.97 8.21 -13.98
N ASN A 200 -11.59 7.07 -13.70
CA ASN A 200 -13.04 6.92 -13.82
C ASN A 200 -13.75 7.60 -12.64
N PRO A 201 -14.54 8.68 -12.86
CA PRO A 201 -15.18 9.40 -11.77
C PRO A 201 -16.18 8.55 -10.98
N LYS A 202 -16.70 7.45 -11.55
CA LYS A 202 -17.62 6.52 -10.86
C LYS A 202 -16.99 5.95 -9.58
N TYR A 203 -15.72 5.58 -9.62
CA TYR A 203 -15.03 4.91 -8.52
C TYR A 203 -14.27 5.89 -7.61
N GLY A 204 -14.31 7.18 -7.94
CA GLY A 204 -13.47 8.19 -7.32
C GLY A 204 -11.99 7.98 -7.62
N TYR A 205 -11.15 8.73 -6.91
CA TYR A 205 -9.70 8.60 -6.94
C TYR A 205 -9.19 8.50 -5.50
N LYS A 206 -8.36 7.51 -5.22
CA LYS A 206 -7.86 7.25 -3.86
C LYS A 206 -6.63 8.07 -3.56
N LYS A 207 -6.63 8.61 -2.35
CA LYS A 207 -5.54 9.37 -1.78
C LYS A 207 -5.28 8.92 -0.34
N ARG A 208 -4.06 9.08 0.12
CA ARG A 208 -3.64 8.84 1.51
C ARG A 208 -2.90 10.05 2.04
N GLY A 209 -3.03 10.29 3.34
CA GLY A 209 -2.51 11.47 4.00
C GLY A 209 -3.62 12.26 4.68
N TRP A 210 -3.29 13.45 5.17
CA TRP A 210 -4.21 14.28 5.95
C TRP A 210 -4.34 15.65 5.30
N TRP A 211 -5.58 16.06 4.99
CA TRP A 211 -5.92 17.40 4.51
C TRP A 211 -5.02 17.83 3.34
N ILE A 212 -4.15 18.82 3.58
CA ILE A 212 -3.25 19.39 2.57
C ILE A 212 -2.08 18.48 2.18
N TRP A 213 -1.88 17.37 2.90
CA TRP A 213 -0.83 16.38 2.65
C TRP A 213 -1.32 15.12 1.94
N GLU A 214 -2.56 15.09 1.45
CA GLU A 214 -3.07 13.95 0.68
C GLU A 214 -2.26 13.71 -0.60
N ARG A 215 -1.91 12.45 -0.86
CA ARG A 215 -1.17 11.99 -2.04
C ARG A 215 -1.92 10.91 -2.78
N ASP A 216 -1.76 10.96 -4.09
CA ASP A 216 -2.35 10.04 -5.03
C ASP A 216 -1.82 8.61 -4.82
N GLU A 217 -2.73 7.67 -4.60
CA GLU A 217 -2.42 6.25 -4.36
C GLU A 217 -3.53 5.36 -4.92
N ASP A 218 -3.90 5.64 -6.16
CA ASP A 218 -5.04 5.04 -6.82
C ASP A 218 -4.69 3.75 -7.57
N CYS A 219 -3.44 3.28 -7.47
CA CYS A 219 -2.91 2.13 -8.20
C CYS A 219 -3.81 0.89 -8.08
N THR A 220 -4.16 0.51 -6.85
CA THR A 220 -4.97 -0.69 -6.60
C THR A 220 -6.44 -0.45 -6.88
N ASN A 221 -6.97 0.75 -6.60
CA ASN A 221 -8.34 1.08 -6.98
C ASN A 221 -8.54 0.96 -8.49
N PHE A 222 -7.57 1.41 -9.29
CA PHE A 222 -7.58 1.25 -10.74
C PHE A 222 -7.43 -0.19 -11.18
N ALA A 223 -6.48 -0.94 -10.58
CA ALA A 223 -6.31 -2.36 -10.86
C ALA A 223 -7.59 -3.15 -10.59
N SER A 224 -8.25 -2.90 -9.47
CA SER A 224 -9.54 -3.51 -9.11
C SER A 224 -10.64 -3.16 -10.11
N GLN A 225 -10.69 -1.92 -10.59
CA GLN A 225 -11.63 -1.55 -11.65
C GLN A 225 -11.38 -2.30 -12.97
N ILE A 226 -10.12 -2.49 -13.35
CA ILE A 226 -9.74 -3.28 -14.54
C ILE A 226 -10.20 -4.73 -14.36
N LEU A 227 -9.93 -5.32 -13.20
CA LEU A 227 -10.31 -6.69 -12.87
C LEU A 227 -11.84 -6.88 -12.97
N TYR A 228 -12.60 -5.97 -12.36
CA TYR A 228 -14.06 -5.97 -12.41
C TYR A 228 -14.60 -5.77 -13.84
N ALA A 229 -14.03 -4.85 -14.60
CA ALA A 229 -14.40 -4.64 -16.00
C ALA A 229 -14.04 -5.83 -16.91
N GLY A 230 -13.05 -6.63 -16.49
CA GLY A 230 -12.74 -7.94 -17.06
C GLY A 230 -13.78 -9.03 -16.75
N GLY A 231 -14.80 -8.76 -15.93
CA GLY A 231 -15.90 -9.69 -15.64
C GLY A 231 -15.74 -10.51 -14.36
N VAL A 232 -14.71 -10.23 -13.55
CA VAL A 232 -14.56 -10.87 -12.23
C VAL A 232 -15.57 -10.24 -11.26
N SER A 233 -16.47 -11.05 -10.71
CA SER A 233 -17.54 -10.57 -9.80
C SER A 233 -16.97 -10.18 -8.44
N MET A 234 -17.49 -9.13 -7.80
CA MET A 234 -17.04 -8.74 -6.45
C MET A 234 -17.51 -9.71 -5.38
N ASP A 235 -16.72 -9.88 -4.32
CA ASP A 235 -17.11 -10.60 -3.11
C ASP A 235 -17.62 -9.62 -2.07
N MET A 236 -18.93 -9.36 -2.12
CA MET A 236 -19.58 -8.30 -1.35
C MET A 236 -19.72 -8.66 0.12
N TYR A 237 -19.18 -7.82 1.01
CA TYR A 237 -19.37 -7.92 2.46
C TYR A 237 -19.70 -6.56 3.08
N ASN A 238 -20.20 -6.56 4.32
CA ASN A 238 -20.33 -5.34 5.14
C ASN A 238 -19.11 -5.15 6.05
N ASN A 239 -17.99 -5.80 5.72
CA ASN A 239 -16.74 -5.76 6.46
C ASN A 239 -15.60 -5.39 5.49
N PRO A 240 -14.91 -4.25 5.70
CA PRO A 240 -13.80 -3.84 4.84
C PRO A 240 -12.63 -4.81 4.84
N SER A 241 -12.41 -5.57 5.91
CA SER A 241 -11.29 -6.50 6.05
C SER A 241 -11.57 -7.89 5.43
N LYS A 242 -12.70 -8.06 4.73
CA LYS A 242 -13.12 -9.32 4.08
C LYS A 242 -13.49 -9.12 2.61
N GLY A 243 -13.14 -10.12 1.79
CA GLY A 243 -13.49 -10.20 0.38
C GLY A 243 -12.77 -9.16 -0.48
N TRP A 244 -13.36 -8.82 -1.62
CA TRP A 244 -12.89 -7.81 -2.58
C TRP A 244 -14.09 -7.15 -3.24
N TRP A 245 -14.39 -5.91 -2.82
CA TRP A 245 -15.63 -5.25 -3.20
C TRP A 245 -15.58 -3.72 -3.11
N TRP A 246 -16.46 -3.09 -3.88
CA TRP A 246 -16.71 -1.65 -3.88
C TRP A 246 -18.21 -1.38 -3.92
N LYS A 247 -18.71 -0.54 -3.02
CA LYS A 247 -20.10 -0.04 -3.00
C LYS A 247 -20.16 1.45 -3.31
N ALA A 248 -19.25 2.22 -2.71
CA ALA A 248 -19.12 3.66 -2.89
C ALA A 248 -17.70 4.12 -2.59
N GLN A 249 -17.40 5.40 -2.86
CA GLN A 249 -16.06 5.98 -2.66
C GLN A 249 -15.51 5.79 -1.23
N ASN A 250 -16.36 5.80 -0.21
CA ASN A 250 -15.97 5.62 1.20
C ASN A 250 -16.48 4.29 1.79
N ASP A 251 -16.94 3.37 0.95
CA ASP A 251 -17.50 2.07 1.35
C ASP A 251 -17.01 0.98 0.40
N THR A 252 -15.88 0.37 0.76
CA THR A 252 -15.12 -0.57 -0.08
C THR A 252 -14.24 -1.45 0.81
N SER A 253 -13.85 -2.63 0.33
CA SER A 253 -12.85 -3.46 1.04
C SER A 253 -11.46 -2.87 0.98
N ILE A 254 -10.62 -3.22 1.95
CA ILE A 254 -9.21 -2.84 1.98
C ILE A 254 -8.50 -3.43 0.75
N SER A 255 -8.78 -4.69 0.42
CA SER A 255 -8.28 -5.39 -0.77
C SER A 255 -8.66 -4.74 -2.11
N TRP A 256 -9.67 -3.86 -2.16
CA TRP A 256 -10.00 -3.11 -3.38
C TRP A 256 -9.04 -1.94 -3.61
N VAL A 257 -8.43 -1.40 -2.55
CA VAL A 257 -7.69 -0.12 -2.57
C VAL A 257 -6.24 -0.20 -2.08
N ASN A 258 -5.82 -1.26 -1.39
CA ASN A 258 -4.45 -1.42 -0.89
C ASN A 258 -3.72 -2.57 -1.61
N ALA A 259 -2.47 -2.32 -2.00
CA ALA A 259 -1.70 -3.16 -2.90
C ALA A 259 -1.36 -4.54 -2.30
N ASN A 260 -0.88 -4.58 -1.05
CA ASN A 260 -0.58 -5.83 -0.36
C ASN A 260 -1.83 -6.70 -0.15
N THR A 261 -2.90 -6.12 0.38
CA THR A 261 -4.17 -6.86 0.58
C THR A 261 -4.81 -7.30 -0.73
N PHE A 262 -4.67 -6.54 -1.83
CA PHE A 262 -5.08 -6.97 -3.17
C PHE A 262 -4.26 -8.16 -3.64
N LYS A 263 -2.92 -8.09 -3.53
CA LYS A 263 -2.03 -9.20 -3.89
C LYS A 263 -2.34 -10.43 -3.04
N ASN A 264 -2.58 -10.30 -1.74
CA ASN A 264 -2.87 -11.42 -0.85
C ASN A 264 -4.23 -12.05 -1.19
N TYR A 265 -5.22 -11.19 -1.49
CA TYR A 265 -6.53 -11.64 -1.95
C TYR A 265 -6.44 -12.43 -3.26
N MET A 266 -5.74 -11.89 -4.27
CA MET A 266 -5.59 -12.54 -5.57
C MET A 266 -4.61 -13.73 -5.53
N GLY A 267 -3.63 -13.70 -4.63
CA GLY A 267 -2.47 -14.56 -4.63
C GLY A 267 -1.45 -14.20 -5.71
N SER A 268 -0.24 -14.73 -5.56
CA SER A 268 0.83 -14.58 -6.55
C SER A 268 1.29 -15.93 -7.08
N GLY A 269 1.41 -16.06 -8.39
CA GLY A 269 1.84 -17.31 -9.04
C GLY A 269 3.32 -17.36 -9.40
N TYR A 270 4.07 -16.29 -9.13
CA TYR A 270 5.50 -16.17 -9.37
C TYR A 270 6.01 -14.88 -8.69
N ASN A 271 7.22 -14.93 -8.14
CA ASN A 271 7.95 -13.74 -7.70
C ASN A 271 9.43 -13.84 -8.05
N THR A 272 10.12 -12.70 -8.14
CA THR A 272 11.55 -12.62 -8.47
C THR A 272 12.13 -11.27 -8.04
N LYS A 273 13.43 -11.20 -7.83
CA LYS A 273 14.18 -9.94 -7.60
C LYS A 273 14.71 -9.32 -8.89
N HIS A 274 14.38 -9.87 -10.05
CA HIS A 274 14.91 -9.44 -11.35
C HIS A 274 13.80 -9.12 -12.34
N TRP A 275 13.75 -7.87 -12.80
CA TRP A 275 12.73 -7.35 -13.69
C TRP A 275 12.60 -8.21 -14.96
N LYS A 276 13.72 -8.55 -15.59
CA LYS A 276 13.73 -9.37 -16.81
C LYS A 276 13.08 -10.74 -16.61
N GLN A 277 13.23 -11.35 -15.43
CA GLN A 277 12.58 -12.62 -15.13
C GLN A 277 11.07 -12.46 -14.96
N LEU A 278 10.61 -11.36 -14.36
CA LEU A 278 9.19 -11.02 -14.29
C LEU A 278 8.60 -10.82 -15.69
N VAL A 279 9.26 -10.04 -16.55
CA VAL A 279 8.81 -9.81 -17.94
C VAL A 279 8.59 -11.15 -18.66
N HIS A 280 9.49 -12.13 -18.46
CA HIS A 280 9.33 -13.45 -19.05
C HIS A 280 8.20 -14.29 -18.45
N SER A 281 7.83 -14.08 -17.18
CA SER A 281 6.80 -14.88 -16.51
C SER A 281 5.37 -14.38 -16.74
N VAL A 282 5.16 -13.09 -17.03
CA VAL A 282 3.82 -12.52 -17.21
C VAL A 282 3.23 -12.74 -18.62
N ALA A 283 1.93 -12.51 -18.75
CA ALA A 283 1.17 -12.44 -20.00
C ALA A 283 0.28 -11.18 -20.05
N ASP A 284 -0.23 -10.85 -21.24
CA ASP A 284 -1.27 -9.83 -21.40
C ASP A 284 -2.45 -10.12 -20.47
N GLY A 285 -2.88 -9.12 -19.70
CA GLY A 285 -3.98 -9.23 -18.75
C GLY A 285 -3.58 -9.65 -17.34
N ASP A 286 -2.31 -9.98 -17.08
CA ASP A 286 -1.83 -10.21 -15.72
C ASP A 286 -1.72 -8.91 -14.94
N PHE A 287 -1.79 -9.01 -13.61
CA PHE A 287 -1.43 -7.95 -12.71
C PHE A 287 0.00 -8.16 -12.22
N ILE A 288 0.70 -7.06 -11.97
CA ILE A 288 2.05 -7.09 -11.39
C ILE A 288 2.08 -6.27 -10.11
N GLY A 289 2.81 -6.77 -9.12
CA GLY A 289 3.08 -6.08 -7.88
C GLY A 289 4.57 -5.84 -7.70
N VAL A 290 4.92 -4.83 -6.92
CA VAL A 290 6.30 -4.59 -6.48
C VAL A 290 6.30 -4.22 -5.00
N ASP A 291 7.23 -4.84 -4.29
CA ASP A 291 7.68 -4.53 -2.92
C ASP A 291 9.06 -3.88 -3.08
N TYR A 292 9.20 -2.62 -2.69
CA TYR A 292 10.37 -1.80 -3.02
C TYR A 292 11.63 -2.19 -2.24
N ASN A 293 11.49 -2.70 -1.02
CA ASN A 293 12.60 -2.86 -0.08
C ASN A 293 12.73 -4.29 0.51
N GLN A 294 11.87 -5.22 0.10
CA GLN A 294 11.79 -6.62 0.50
C GLN A 294 11.34 -6.85 1.95
N ASP A 295 10.57 -5.93 2.53
CA ASP A 295 10.03 -6.07 3.89
C ASP A 295 8.74 -6.90 3.96
N GLY A 296 8.16 -7.22 2.79
CA GLY A 296 6.96 -8.02 2.65
C GLY A 296 5.70 -7.20 2.36
N GLU A 297 5.72 -5.87 2.40
CA GLU A 297 4.60 -5.06 1.94
C GLU A 297 4.68 -4.86 0.42
N VAL A 298 3.61 -5.18 -0.30
CA VAL A 298 3.52 -4.83 -1.73
C VAL A 298 3.06 -3.38 -1.84
N ASP A 299 3.94 -2.51 -2.30
CA ASP A 299 3.71 -1.07 -2.41
C ASP A 299 2.82 -0.65 -3.56
N HIS A 300 2.94 -1.34 -4.69
CA HIS A 300 2.36 -0.87 -5.95
C HIS A 300 1.84 -1.99 -6.83
N ILE A 301 0.71 -1.73 -7.49
CA ILE A 301 0.04 -2.65 -8.41
C ILE A 301 -0.15 -2.00 -9.77
N GLY A 302 0.16 -2.76 -10.82
CA GLY A 302 -0.02 -2.38 -12.22
C GLY A 302 -0.69 -3.47 -13.03
N PHE A 303 -1.23 -3.09 -14.18
CA PHE A 303 -1.84 -4.02 -15.13
C PHE A 303 -0.99 -4.17 -16.39
N VAL A 304 -0.68 -5.41 -16.77
CA VAL A 304 0.04 -5.72 -18.00
C VAL A 304 -0.91 -5.60 -19.20
N TYR A 305 -0.92 -4.43 -19.81
CA TYR A 305 -1.70 -4.19 -21.02
C TYR A 305 -1.17 -5.00 -22.19
N GLN A 306 0.16 -5.04 -22.35
CA GLN A 306 0.80 -5.81 -23.42
C GLN A 306 2.21 -6.24 -23.02
N LYS A 307 2.53 -7.52 -23.23
CA LYS A 307 3.88 -8.06 -23.13
C LYS A 307 4.65 -7.84 -24.43
N GLY A 308 5.83 -7.26 -24.31
CA GLY A 308 6.84 -7.17 -25.37
C GLY A 308 7.90 -8.25 -25.21
N ARG A 309 8.96 -8.18 -26.03
CA ARG A 309 10.11 -9.10 -25.92
C ARG A 309 10.91 -8.86 -24.63
N ASP A 310 11.26 -7.61 -24.37
CA ASP A 310 12.15 -7.21 -23.27
C ASP A 310 11.52 -6.16 -22.32
N GLY A 311 10.23 -5.89 -22.47
CA GLY A 311 9.51 -4.88 -21.68
C GLY A 311 8.02 -5.14 -21.61
N LEU A 312 7.33 -4.32 -20.83
CA LEU A 312 5.88 -4.38 -20.64
C LEU A 312 5.26 -3.01 -20.92
N LYS A 313 4.10 -3.01 -21.58
CA LYS A 313 3.19 -1.88 -21.61
C LYS A 313 2.28 -1.98 -20.40
N ILE A 314 2.42 -1.06 -19.46
CA ILE A 314 1.76 -1.11 -18.16
C ILE A 314 0.72 0.01 -18.08
N ALA A 315 -0.45 -0.30 -17.51
CA ALA A 315 -1.45 0.69 -17.10
C ALA A 315 -1.47 0.80 -15.57
N GLN A 316 -1.39 2.03 -15.03
CA GLN A 316 -1.31 2.26 -13.58
C GLN A 316 -1.68 3.71 -13.19
N HIS A 317 -2.02 3.97 -11.91
CA HIS A 317 -2.49 5.26 -11.37
C HIS A 317 -1.67 5.83 -10.17
N SER A 318 -0.35 5.84 -10.26
CA SER A 318 0.54 6.70 -9.46
C SER A 318 0.87 7.99 -10.24
N THR A 319 1.07 7.85 -11.54
CA THR A 319 1.33 8.95 -12.48
C THR A 319 0.39 8.93 -13.69
N ASN A 320 -0.67 8.11 -13.62
CA ASN A 320 -1.77 8.01 -14.59
C ASN A 320 -1.29 7.80 -16.03
N TYR A 321 -0.74 6.61 -16.31
CA TYR A 321 -0.23 6.27 -17.64
C TYR A 321 -0.67 4.91 -18.15
N LEU A 322 -0.64 4.78 -19.49
CA LEU A 322 -0.55 3.52 -20.22
C LEU A 322 0.64 3.61 -21.19
N ALA A 323 1.77 3.01 -20.84
CA ALA A 323 3.03 3.23 -21.56
C ALA A 323 3.98 2.03 -21.48
N TRP A 324 4.85 1.90 -22.48
CA TRP A 324 6.02 1.04 -22.39
C TRP A 324 7.04 1.71 -21.48
N ASP A 325 7.52 1.00 -20.48
CA ASP A 325 8.56 1.50 -19.55
C ASP A 325 8.21 2.87 -18.94
N GLY A 326 6.94 3.10 -18.60
CA GLY A 326 6.40 4.39 -18.15
C GLY A 326 6.88 4.87 -16.77
N GLY A 327 8.05 4.43 -16.31
CA GLY A 327 8.55 4.72 -14.96
C GLY A 327 8.14 3.69 -13.92
N TRP A 328 7.67 2.49 -14.32
CA TRP A 328 7.47 1.39 -13.36
C TRP A 328 8.77 1.13 -12.58
N PRO A 329 8.73 1.03 -11.23
CA PRO A 329 9.92 0.82 -10.40
C PRO A 329 10.66 -0.46 -10.78
N LYS A 330 11.97 -0.33 -11.03
CA LYS A 330 12.85 -1.42 -11.49
C LYS A 330 14.16 -1.42 -10.69
N HIS A 331 14.09 -1.83 -9.43
CA HIS A 331 15.23 -1.92 -8.52
C HIS A 331 15.72 -3.36 -8.37
N ASP A 332 16.39 -3.89 -9.41
CA ASP A 332 16.86 -5.29 -9.42
C ASP A 332 17.77 -5.61 -8.23
N GLY A 333 17.50 -6.74 -7.57
CA GLY A 333 18.19 -7.18 -6.36
C GLY A 333 17.75 -6.47 -5.07
N LYS A 334 17.05 -5.34 -5.20
CA LYS A 334 16.56 -4.52 -4.08
C LYS A 334 15.05 -4.59 -3.87
N ALA A 335 14.27 -4.87 -4.92
CA ALA A 335 12.83 -5.07 -4.86
C ALA A 335 12.45 -6.54 -5.07
N ILE A 336 11.23 -6.91 -4.68
CA ILE A 336 10.57 -8.16 -5.11
C ILE A 336 9.43 -7.80 -6.06
N TYR A 337 9.43 -8.42 -7.23
CA TYR A 337 8.33 -8.30 -8.19
C TYR A 337 7.44 -9.54 -8.15
N TYR A 338 6.14 -9.32 -8.22
CA TYR A 338 5.13 -10.36 -8.17
C TYR A 338 4.34 -10.40 -9.48
N ARG A 339 4.13 -11.59 -10.02
CA ARG A 339 3.03 -11.84 -10.96
C ARG A 339 1.80 -12.18 -10.13
N VAL A 340 0.94 -11.18 -9.96
CA VAL A 340 -0.32 -11.27 -9.22
C VAL A 340 -1.34 -11.95 -10.12
N ARG A 341 -2.10 -12.90 -9.57
CA ARG A 341 -3.12 -13.61 -10.34
C ARG A 341 -4.23 -12.65 -10.77
N ARG A 342 -4.85 -12.96 -11.89
CA ARG A 342 -5.97 -12.23 -12.50
C ARG A 342 -7.25 -13.01 -12.37
#